data_AF-A0A9D7QTP7-F1
#
_entry.id   AF-A0A9D7QTP7-F1
#
_cell.length_a   1.000
_cell.length_b   1.000
_cell.length_c   1.000
_cell.angle_alpha   90.00
_cell.angle_beta   90.00
_cell.angle_gamma   90.00
#
_symmetry.space_group_name_H-M   'P 1'
#
loop_
_entity.id
_entity.type
_entity.pdbx_description
1 polymer ?
#
loop_
_entity_poly.entity_id
_entity_poly.type
_entity_poly.pdbx_seq_one_letter_code
_entity_poly.pdbx_strand_id
1 'polypeptide(L)'
;MALAGTGEYTATKGGTVSGGLAGMVTSMNRVNGVYETEVSIRMVLVANNNLLVYTDGATDPYTNGNGSTMLSQNITNCNTVIGSANYDIGHVFSTGGGGVAGLGVVCGTNKARGVTGQSNPVGDPFDIDYVAHEMGHQFAGNHTFNSSTSSCSGNRAASAAYEPGSGITIMAYAGICGSDNLASNSIAYFHTKSFDEIVIFSTTGTGNNCPVITATGNTPPVVTSMGANYTIPISTPFVLTGAATDANGHALTYSWEQFDLGTAGAWNANLGSAPIFRPFTPTTSPSRTFPKLSDIINNTVTVGEILPNVARTMHFQLTVRDNIAGGGGVMHPDSTVSITVANTGGAFAVTAPNTAVTWAGGSTQTVTWNVSGTSGAPINTANVKISLSTDGGNTFSTVILASTAK
;
A
#
# COMPACT_ATOMS: atom_id res chain seq x y z
N MET A 1 -22.81 -9.96 0.17
CA MET A 1 -22.05 -10.53 -0.97
C MET A 1 -22.51 -11.94 -1.30
N ALA A 2 -22.58 -12.28 -2.59
CA ALA A 2 -22.78 -13.64 -3.09
C ALA A 2 -21.41 -14.23 -3.46
N LEU A 3 -20.90 -15.16 -2.64
CA LEU A 3 -19.57 -15.75 -2.81
C LEU A 3 -19.69 -17.20 -3.27
N ALA A 4 -19.26 -17.46 -4.49
CA ALA A 4 -19.25 -18.79 -5.07
C ALA A 4 -17.90 -19.49 -4.90
N GLY A 5 -17.90 -20.82 -4.93
CA GLY A 5 -16.70 -21.64 -4.91
C GLY A 5 -16.85 -22.81 -5.86
N THR A 6 -15.91 -22.97 -6.77
CA THR A 6 -15.89 -24.11 -7.69
C THR A 6 -15.76 -25.42 -6.91
N GLY A 7 -16.12 -26.53 -7.55
CA GLY A 7 -15.94 -27.88 -7.00
C GLY A 7 -14.49 -28.14 -6.64
N GLU A 8 -13.53 -27.65 -7.43
CA GLU A 8 -12.11 -27.78 -7.16
C GLU A 8 -11.67 -26.95 -5.95
N TYR A 9 -12.17 -25.72 -5.80
CA TYR A 9 -11.90 -24.93 -4.58
C TYR A 9 -12.41 -25.68 -3.36
N THR A 10 -13.66 -26.14 -3.40
CA THR A 10 -14.29 -26.87 -2.29
C THR A 10 -13.57 -28.17 -1.98
N ALA A 11 -13.02 -28.88 -2.99
CA ALA A 11 -12.20 -30.06 -2.78
C ALA A 11 -10.96 -29.77 -1.91
N THR A 12 -10.33 -28.59 -2.06
CA THR A 12 -9.22 -28.17 -1.18
C THR A 12 -9.64 -27.95 0.28
N LYS A 13 -10.95 -27.80 0.54
CA LYS A 13 -11.54 -27.59 1.86
C LYS A 13 -12.29 -28.82 2.37
N GLY A 14 -11.93 -30.01 1.88
CA GLY A 14 -12.52 -31.28 2.30
C GLY A 14 -13.75 -31.72 1.50
N GLY A 15 -14.06 -31.06 0.37
CA GLY A 15 -15.05 -31.54 -0.60
C GLY A 15 -16.51 -31.45 -0.15
N THR A 16 -16.80 -30.71 0.92
CA THR A 16 -18.16 -30.51 1.42
C THR A 16 -18.57 -29.05 1.38
N VAL A 17 -19.87 -28.79 1.23
CA VAL A 17 -20.43 -27.42 1.31
C VAL A 17 -19.98 -26.70 2.59
N SER A 18 -20.00 -27.41 3.73
CA SER A 18 -19.58 -26.85 5.02
C SER A 18 -18.09 -26.48 5.02
N GLY A 19 -17.23 -27.33 4.45
CA GLY A 19 -15.80 -27.07 4.35
C GLY A 19 -15.48 -25.91 3.41
N GLY A 20 -16.10 -25.89 2.23
CA GLY A 20 -15.99 -24.77 1.28
C GLY A 20 -16.42 -23.44 1.88
N LEU A 21 -17.57 -23.43 2.57
CA LEU A 21 -18.07 -22.22 3.26
C LEU A 21 -17.15 -21.78 4.40
N ALA A 22 -16.59 -22.71 5.18
CA ALA A 22 -15.62 -22.38 6.23
C ALA A 22 -14.34 -21.76 5.66
N GLY A 23 -13.84 -22.27 4.53
CA GLY A 23 -12.72 -21.68 3.80
C GLY A 23 -13.03 -20.26 3.34
N MET A 24 -14.19 -20.05 2.73
CA MET A 24 -14.64 -18.74 2.27
C MET A 24 -14.76 -17.73 3.41
N VAL A 25 -15.36 -18.12 4.53
CA VAL A 25 -15.50 -17.26 5.73
C VAL A 25 -14.12 -16.91 6.30
N THR A 26 -13.18 -17.86 6.31
CA THR A 26 -11.80 -17.60 6.77
C THR A 26 -11.14 -16.51 5.93
N SER A 27 -11.19 -16.64 4.60
CA SER A 27 -10.67 -15.62 3.67
C SER A 27 -11.37 -14.28 3.85
N MET A 28 -12.70 -14.26 3.92
CA MET A 28 -13.45 -13.02 4.06
C MET A 28 -13.26 -12.34 5.41
N ASN A 29 -12.98 -13.08 6.49
CA ASN A 29 -12.60 -12.48 7.76
C ASN A 29 -11.27 -11.74 7.65
N ARG A 30 -10.28 -12.32 6.94
CA ARG A 30 -8.99 -11.67 6.70
C ARG A 30 -9.14 -10.42 5.83
N VAL A 31 -9.92 -10.50 4.75
CA VAL A 31 -10.21 -9.39 3.84
C VAL A 31 -10.99 -8.29 4.53
N ASN A 32 -12.09 -8.62 5.23
CA ASN A 32 -12.87 -7.63 5.98
C ASN A 32 -12.02 -6.93 7.05
N GLY A 33 -11.10 -7.63 7.71
CA GLY A 33 -10.19 -6.98 8.67
C GLY A 33 -9.38 -5.84 8.05
N VAL A 34 -9.02 -5.94 6.77
CA VAL A 34 -8.39 -4.84 6.02
C VAL A 34 -9.42 -3.81 5.59
N TYR A 35 -10.49 -4.21 4.92
CA TYR A 35 -11.48 -3.28 4.34
C TYR A 35 -12.21 -2.44 5.38
N GLU A 36 -12.49 -3.00 6.55
CA GLU A 36 -13.11 -2.27 7.65
C GLU A 36 -12.17 -1.23 8.24
N THR A 37 -10.88 -1.54 8.31
CA THR A 37 -9.87 -0.66 8.90
C THR A 37 -9.43 0.43 7.94
N GLU A 38 -9.30 0.10 6.65
CA GLU A 38 -8.79 1.03 5.64
C GLU A 38 -9.88 1.87 4.99
N VAL A 39 -11.07 1.32 4.72
CA VAL A 39 -12.11 1.98 3.92
C VAL A 39 -13.52 1.84 4.52
N SER A 40 -13.64 1.38 5.77
CA SER A 40 -14.92 1.23 6.48
C SER A 40 -15.97 0.38 5.74
N ILE A 41 -15.54 -0.65 4.99
CA ILE A 41 -16.43 -1.56 4.26
C ILE A 41 -16.42 -2.94 4.91
N ARG A 42 -17.60 -3.50 5.19
CA ARG A 42 -17.78 -4.89 5.61
C ARG A 42 -18.57 -5.67 4.56
N MET A 43 -18.01 -6.76 4.07
CA MET A 43 -18.68 -7.68 3.16
C MET A 43 -19.24 -8.88 3.93
N VAL A 44 -20.57 -8.98 3.99
CA VAL A 44 -21.29 -10.04 4.71
C VAL A 44 -21.87 -11.04 3.70
N LEU A 45 -21.68 -12.34 3.91
CA LEU A 45 -22.31 -13.37 3.07
C LEU A 45 -23.84 -13.26 3.16
N VAL A 46 -24.51 -13.36 2.01
CA VAL A 46 -25.98 -13.30 1.96
C VAL A 46 -26.62 -14.63 2.38
N ALA A 47 -27.91 -14.60 2.67
CA ALA A 47 -28.68 -15.83 2.89
C ALA A 47 -28.56 -16.77 1.67
N ASN A 48 -28.62 -18.08 1.92
CA ASN A 48 -28.50 -19.12 0.89
C ASN A 48 -27.16 -19.16 0.14
N ASN A 49 -26.10 -18.50 0.64
CA ASN A 49 -24.77 -18.56 0.00
C ASN A 49 -24.21 -20.00 -0.09
N ASN A 50 -24.65 -20.90 0.77
CA ASN A 50 -24.31 -22.32 0.71
C ASN A 50 -24.71 -22.99 -0.63
N LEU A 51 -25.67 -22.42 -1.37
CA LEU A 51 -26.06 -22.90 -2.71
C LEU A 51 -25.05 -22.56 -3.81
N LEU A 52 -24.12 -21.63 -3.54
CA LEU A 52 -23.04 -21.26 -4.46
C LEU A 52 -21.73 -22.02 -4.17
N VAL A 53 -21.74 -22.95 -3.22
CA VAL A 53 -20.59 -23.80 -2.89
C VAL A 53 -20.77 -25.14 -3.58
N TYR A 54 -20.07 -25.34 -4.69
CA TYR A 54 -20.15 -26.57 -5.47
C TYR A 54 -19.18 -27.61 -4.92
N THR A 55 -19.57 -28.89 -4.94
CA THR A 55 -18.74 -30.01 -4.43
C THR A 55 -18.17 -30.90 -5.54
N ASP A 56 -18.61 -30.71 -6.78
CA ASP A 56 -18.17 -31.48 -7.93
C ASP A 56 -17.83 -30.55 -9.09
N GLY A 57 -16.54 -30.50 -9.45
CA GLY A 57 -16.04 -29.64 -10.52
C GLY A 57 -16.53 -30.04 -11.91
N ALA A 58 -17.04 -31.26 -12.09
CA ALA A 58 -17.62 -31.69 -13.37
C ALA A 58 -19.02 -31.12 -13.61
N THR A 59 -19.71 -30.68 -12.56
CA THR A 59 -21.11 -30.23 -12.62
C THR A 59 -21.31 -28.78 -12.17
N ASP A 60 -20.27 -28.13 -11.67
CA ASP A 60 -20.35 -26.71 -11.37
C ASP A 60 -20.42 -25.85 -12.66
N PRO A 61 -20.90 -24.61 -12.58
CA PRO A 61 -21.11 -23.76 -13.75
C PRO A 61 -19.85 -23.02 -14.21
N TYR A 62 -18.66 -23.38 -13.72
CA TYR A 62 -17.43 -22.61 -13.90
C TYR A 62 -16.37 -23.35 -14.72
N THR A 63 -15.62 -22.57 -15.49
CA THR A 63 -14.42 -23.05 -16.18
C THR A 63 -13.19 -22.76 -15.31
N ASN A 64 -12.91 -23.63 -14.33
CA ASN A 64 -11.93 -23.46 -13.24
C ASN A 64 -10.47 -23.08 -13.65
N GLY A 65 -10.12 -23.08 -14.92
CA GLY A 65 -8.81 -22.63 -15.42
C GLY A 65 -8.81 -21.28 -16.14
N ASN A 66 -9.95 -20.61 -16.27
CA ASN A 66 -10.10 -19.42 -17.11
C ASN A 66 -10.88 -18.31 -16.40
N GLY A 67 -10.15 -17.41 -15.71
CA GLY A 67 -10.73 -16.29 -14.98
C GLY A 67 -11.60 -15.40 -15.85
N SER A 68 -11.15 -15.09 -17.08
CA SER A 68 -11.90 -14.26 -18.03
C SER A 68 -13.27 -14.84 -18.38
N THR A 69 -13.36 -16.16 -18.58
CA THR A 69 -14.65 -16.84 -18.82
C THR A 69 -15.49 -16.86 -17.54
N MET A 70 -14.87 -17.11 -16.39
CA MET A 70 -15.55 -17.17 -15.10
C MET A 70 -16.21 -15.84 -14.70
N LEU A 71 -15.68 -14.70 -15.14
CA LEU A 71 -16.30 -13.38 -14.91
C LEU A 71 -17.79 -13.35 -15.31
N SER A 72 -18.10 -13.83 -16.52
CA SER A 72 -19.47 -13.84 -17.05
C SER A 72 -20.29 -14.99 -16.46
N GLN A 73 -19.67 -16.15 -16.24
CA GLN A 73 -20.32 -17.29 -15.57
C GLN A 73 -20.78 -16.92 -14.17
N ASN A 74 -19.95 -16.19 -13.41
CA ASN A 74 -20.27 -15.81 -12.04
C ASN A 74 -21.46 -14.86 -11.94
N ILE A 75 -21.59 -13.91 -12.87
CA ILE A 75 -22.76 -13.04 -12.97
C ILE A 75 -24.02 -13.87 -13.21
N THR A 76 -24.01 -14.74 -14.23
CA THR A 76 -25.15 -15.61 -14.55
C THR A 76 -25.51 -16.50 -13.38
N ASN A 77 -24.53 -17.13 -12.74
CA ASN A 77 -24.74 -18.05 -11.65
C ASN A 77 -25.31 -17.37 -10.40
N CYS A 78 -24.67 -16.28 -9.92
CA CYS A 78 -25.16 -15.53 -8.77
C CYS A 78 -26.58 -14.98 -9.01
N ASN A 79 -26.86 -14.46 -10.21
CA ASN A 79 -28.19 -13.98 -10.55
C ASN A 79 -29.25 -15.10 -10.58
N THR A 80 -28.88 -16.30 -11.05
CA THR A 80 -29.81 -17.44 -11.15
C THR A 80 -30.09 -18.05 -9.78
N VAL A 81 -29.06 -18.24 -8.95
CA VAL A 81 -29.16 -18.96 -7.68
C VAL A 81 -29.63 -18.05 -6.53
N ILE A 82 -29.09 -16.84 -6.45
CA ILE A 82 -29.38 -15.90 -5.35
C ILE A 82 -30.41 -14.85 -5.76
N GLY A 83 -30.45 -14.47 -7.03
CA GLY A 83 -31.26 -13.35 -7.51
C GLY A 83 -30.51 -12.03 -7.39
N SER A 84 -30.46 -11.26 -8.49
CA SER A 84 -29.68 -10.01 -8.56
C SER A 84 -30.06 -8.97 -7.52
N ALA A 85 -31.30 -8.98 -7.01
CA ALA A 85 -31.76 -8.06 -5.97
C ALA A 85 -31.21 -8.39 -4.57
N ASN A 86 -30.69 -9.61 -4.36
CA ASN A 86 -30.40 -10.15 -3.04
C ASN A 86 -28.91 -10.09 -2.66
N TYR A 87 -28.07 -9.37 -3.42
CA TYR A 87 -26.65 -9.18 -3.10
C TYR A 87 -26.07 -7.91 -3.75
N ASP A 88 -25.01 -7.36 -3.14
CA ASP A 88 -24.41 -6.07 -3.53
C ASP A 88 -23.14 -6.21 -4.39
N ILE A 89 -22.42 -7.30 -4.13
CA ILE A 89 -21.19 -7.73 -4.80
C ILE A 89 -21.19 -9.25 -4.87
N GLY A 90 -20.69 -9.81 -5.96
CA GLY A 90 -20.44 -11.23 -6.11
C GLY A 90 -19.03 -11.53 -6.57
N HIS A 91 -18.51 -12.67 -6.15
CA HIS A 91 -17.15 -13.10 -6.44
C HIS A 91 -17.10 -14.63 -6.45
N VAL A 92 -16.16 -15.25 -7.17
CA VAL A 92 -15.97 -16.70 -7.16
C VAL A 92 -14.53 -17.07 -6.81
N PHE A 93 -14.38 -18.08 -5.94
CA PHE A 93 -13.11 -18.70 -5.61
C PHE A 93 -12.92 -20.00 -6.41
N SER A 94 -11.74 -20.15 -7.01
CA SER A 94 -11.33 -21.31 -7.82
C SER A 94 -9.92 -21.78 -7.46
N THR A 95 -9.46 -22.87 -8.07
CA THR A 95 -8.05 -23.31 -7.95
C THR A 95 -7.18 -22.90 -9.14
N GLY A 96 -7.76 -22.23 -10.13
CA GLY A 96 -7.05 -21.75 -11.31
C GLY A 96 -7.70 -20.52 -11.94
N GLY A 97 -7.10 -20.02 -13.02
CA GLY A 97 -7.60 -18.87 -13.77
C GLY A 97 -7.02 -17.51 -13.36
N GLY A 98 -6.39 -17.40 -12.18
CA GLY A 98 -5.80 -16.16 -11.66
C GLY A 98 -6.82 -15.06 -11.40
N GLY A 99 -6.43 -14.04 -10.62
CA GLY A 99 -7.30 -12.92 -10.27
C GLY A 99 -7.73 -12.12 -11.49
N VAL A 100 -9.03 -11.84 -11.58
CA VAL A 100 -9.57 -10.83 -12.50
C VAL A 100 -10.92 -10.33 -12.01
N ALA A 101 -11.12 -9.02 -12.08
CA ALA A 101 -12.36 -8.38 -11.71
C ALA A 101 -12.76 -7.24 -12.66
N GLY A 102 -14.04 -6.91 -12.66
CA GLY A 102 -14.54 -5.69 -13.28
C GLY A 102 -14.23 -4.48 -12.39
N LEU A 103 -13.79 -3.39 -13.00
CA LEU A 103 -13.51 -2.14 -12.30
C LEU A 103 -14.82 -1.42 -11.91
N GLY A 104 -15.01 -1.13 -10.62
CA GLY A 104 -16.12 -0.32 -10.11
C GLY A 104 -17.50 -0.90 -10.39
N VAL A 105 -17.70 -2.19 -10.12
CA VAL A 105 -18.93 -2.92 -10.49
C VAL A 105 -19.91 -3.13 -9.35
N VAL A 106 -19.51 -2.92 -8.09
CA VAL A 106 -20.38 -3.07 -6.92
C VAL A 106 -21.65 -2.22 -7.07
N CYS A 107 -22.78 -2.76 -6.62
CA CYS A 107 -24.13 -2.19 -6.80
C CYS A 107 -24.61 -2.01 -8.26
N GLY A 108 -23.80 -2.36 -9.26
CA GLY A 108 -24.15 -2.28 -10.68
C GLY A 108 -24.79 -3.56 -11.24
N THR A 109 -24.99 -3.58 -12.56
CA THR A 109 -25.49 -4.77 -13.30
C THR A 109 -24.45 -5.89 -13.38
N ASN A 110 -23.16 -5.54 -13.36
CA ASN A 110 -22.03 -6.46 -13.41
C ASN A 110 -21.45 -6.75 -12.03
N LYS A 111 -22.19 -6.54 -10.94
CA LYS A 111 -21.69 -6.60 -9.56
C LYS A 111 -21.12 -7.95 -9.10
N ALA A 112 -21.31 -9.01 -9.87
CA ALA A 112 -20.70 -10.33 -9.65
C ALA A 112 -19.46 -10.62 -10.52
N ARG A 113 -18.92 -9.60 -11.20
CA ARG A 113 -17.77 -9.73 -12.11
C ARG A 113 -16.44 -9.73 -11.33
N GLY A 114 -16.15 -10.82 -10.62
CA GLY A 114 -14.92 -10.99 -9.85
C GLY A 114 -14.58 -12.46 -9.65
N VAL A 115 -13.30 -12.78 -9.84
CA VAL A 115 -12.75 -14.13 -9.74
C VAL A 115 -11.41 -14.05 -9.03
N THR A 116 -11.17 -14.98 -8.10
CA THR A 116 -9.86 -15.23 -7.52
C THR A 116 -9.57 -16.72 -7.55
N GLY A 117 -8.46 -17.10 -8.18
CA GLY A 117 -8.08 -18.49 -8.36
C GLY A 117 -6.62 -18.76 -8.12
N GLN A 118 -6.31 -19.71 -7.25
CA GLN A 118 -4.95 -20.13 -6.94
C GLN A 118 -4.91 -21.62 -6.58
N SER A 119 -3.88 -22.33 -7.00
CA SER A 119 -3.77 -23.79 -6.79
C SER A 119 -3.78 -24.19 -5.31
N ASN A 120 -3.27 -23.32 -4.43
CA ASN A 120 -3.33 -23.47 -2.99
C ASN A 120 -4.00 -22.24 -2.36
N PRO A 121 -5.33 -22.17 -2.32
CA PRO A 121 -6.06 -20.96 -1.95
C PRO A 121 -6.15 -20.81 -0.42
N VAL A 122 -5.04 -20.45 0.23
CA VAL A 122 -4.92 -20.30 1.69
C VAL A 122 -3.97 -19.17 2.08
N GLY A 123 -4.32 -18.46 3.16
CA GLY A 123 -3.46 -17.45 3.79
C GLY A 123 -3.29 -16.19 2.95
N ASP A 124 -2.42 -15.28 3.41
CA ASP A 124 -2.24 -13.97 2.79
C ASP A 124 -1.88 -13.99 1.28
N PRO A 125 -1.11 -14.96 0.74
CA PRO A 125 -0.91 -15.05 -0.72
C PRO A 125 -2.19 -15.28 -1.53
N PHE A 126 -3.26 -15.78 -0.90
CA PHE A 126 -4.58 -15.87 -1.51
C PHE A 126 -5.44 -14.66 -1.07
N ASP A 127 -5.57 -14.45 0.24
CA ASP A 127 -6.51 -13.51 0.83
C ASP A 127 -6.15 -12.04 0.57
N ILE A 128 -4.86 -11.69 0.58
CA ILE A 128 -4.38 -10.31 0.40
C ILE A 128 -3.95 -10.06 -1.03
N ASP A 129 -3.05 -10.88 -1.56
CA ASP A 129 -2.45 -10.65 -2.88
C ASP A 129 -3.44 -10.81 -4.03
N TYR A 130 -4.50 -11.61 -3.85
CA TYR A 130 -5.52 -11.82 -4.87
C TYR A 130 -6.92 -11.41 -4.40
N VAL A 131 -7.47 -11.97 -3.32
CA VAL A 131 -8.89 -11.70 -2.97
C VAL A 131 -9.11 -10.21 -2.67
N ALA A 132 -8.31 -9.62 -1.79
CA ALA A 132 -8.39 -8.18 -1.48
C ALA A 132 -8.05 -7.32 -2.72
N HIS A 133 -7.07 -7.73 -3.53
CA HIS A 133 -6.72 -7.04 -4.77
C HIS A 133 -7.90 -6.98 -5.77
N GLU A 134 -8.49 -8.13 -6.08
CA GLU A 134 -9.57 -8.24 -7.05
C GLU A 134 -10.86 -7.59 -6.54
N MET A 135 -11.13 -7.69 -5.24
CA MET A 135 -12.22 -6.92 -4.64
C MET A 135 -11.93 -5.41 -4.70
N GLY A 136 -10.67 -4.98 -4.62
CA GLY A 136 -10.26 -3.59 -4.78
C GLY A 136 -10.65 -3.04 -6.15
N HIS A 137 -10.43 -3.83 -7.21
CA HIS A 137 -10.96 -3.52 -8.55
C HIS A 137 -12.49 -3.44 -8.56
N GLN A 138 -13.20 -4.38 -7.93
CA GLN A 138 -14.67 -4.32 -7.86
C GLN A 138 -15.16 -3.01 -7.20
N PHE A 139 -14.37 -2.47 -6.27
CA PHE A 139 -14.56 -1.16 -5.63
C PHE A 139 -13.87 0.02 -6.35
N ALA A 140 -13.48 -0.13 -7.61
CA ALA A 140 -12.92 0.89 -8.50
C ALA A 140 -11.45 1.29 -8.26
N GLY A 141 -10.71 0.58 -7.41
CA GLY A 141 -9.27 0.80 -7.24
C GLY A 141 -8.49 0.42 -8.50
N ASN A 142 -7.63 1.30 -8.98
CA ASN A 142 -6.68 1.03 -10.06
C ASN A 142 -5.37 0.49 -9.52
N HIS A 143 -4.58 -0.11 -10.41
CA HIS A 143 -3.23 -0.55 -10.08
C HIS A 143 -2.30 0.60 -9.68
N THR A 144 -1.51 0.39 -8.63
CA THR A 144 -0.60 1.40 -8.07
C THR A 144 0.85 1.27 -8.52
N PHE A 145 1.22 0.17 -9.17
CA PHE A 145 2.59 -0.09 -9.60
C PHE A 145 3.00 0.71 -10.85
N ASN A 146 4.31 0.95 -11.01
CA ASN A 146 4.86 1.72 -12.12
C ASN A 146 5.69 0.91 -13.13
N SER A 147 5.97 -0.37 -12.86
CA SER A 147 6.67 -1.26 -13.79
C SER A 147 5.86 -1.58 -15.05
N SER A 148 6.56 -2.05 -16.08
CA SER A 148 6.00 -2.58 -17.33
C SER A 148 6.64 -3.92 -17.73
N THR A 149 7.20 -4.67 -16.78
CA THR A 149 7.87 -5.95 -17.03
C THR A 149 7.03 -7.13 -16.56
N SER A 150 7.16 -8.30 -17.20
CA SER A 150 6.41 -9.52 -16.87
C SER A 150 4.90 -9.24 -16.72
N SER A 151 4.24 -9.65 -15.62
CA SER A 151 2.81 -9.45 -15.42
C SER A 151 2.39 -7.98 -15.32
N CYS A 152 3.31 -7.06 -14.97
CA CYS A 152 3.03 -5.62 -14.99
C CYS A 152 2.83 -5.07 -16.42
N SER A 153 3.37 -5.75 -17.45
CA SER A 153 3.23 -5.33 -18.84
C SER A 153 1.77 -5.35 -19.29
N GLY A 154 1.27 -4.21 -19.77
CA GLY A 154 -0.13 -4.05 -20.20
C GLY A 154 -1.15 -3.84 -19.08
N ASN A 155 -0.74 -3.94 -17.80
CA ASN A 155 -1.64 -3.79 -16.65
C ASN A 155 -1.43 -2.47 -15.88
N ARG A 156 -0.38 -1.70 -16.18
CA ARG A 156 -0.09 -0.43 -15.51
C ARG A 156 -1.21 0.60 -15.73
N ALA A 157 -1.70 1.21 -14.65
CA ALA A 157 -2.63 2.34 -14.70
C ALA A 157 -1.89 3.68 -14.53
N ALA A 158 -1.67 4.41 -15.63
CA ALA A 158 -0.83 5.62 -15.61
C ALA A 158 -1.31 6.73 -14.66
N SER A 159 -2.60 6.80 -14.38
CA SER A 159 -3.22 7.78 -13.47
C SER A 159 -3.15 7.39 -11.99
N ALA A 160 -2.67 6.19 -11.67
CA ALA A 160 -2.60 5.65 -10.32
C ALA A 160 -1.24 5.02 -9.97
N ALA A 161 -0.28 5.01 -10.90
CA ALA A 161 1.04 4.38 -10.76
C ALA A 161 2.02 5.15 -9.83
N TYR A 162 1.69 5.20 -8.54
CA TYR A 162 2.44 5.91 -7.49
C TYR A 162 3.54 5.08 -6.80
N GLU A 163 3.59 3.77 -7.02
CA GLU A 163 4.59 2.89 -6.41
C GLU A 163 5.69 2.48 -7.42
N PRO A 164 6.98 2.49 -7.03
CA PRO A 164 8.06 2.07 -7.90
C PRO A 164 7.97 0.58 -8.24
N GLY A 165 8.49 0.19 -9.41
CA GLY A 165 8.60 -1.22 -9.79
C GLY A 165 7.26 -1.95 -9.75
N SER A 166 7.24 -3.15 -9.16
CA SER A 166 6.02 -3.94 -8.94
C SER A 166 5.01 -3.33 -7.97
N GLY A 167 5.41 -2.28 -7.22
CA GLY A 167 4.76 -1.85 -5.99
C GLY A 167 4.67 -2.97 -4.94
N ILE A 168 4.02 -2.68 -3.82
CA ILE A 168 3.83 -3.61 -2.72
C ILE A 168 2.50 -3.42 -1.95
N THR A 169 1.76 -2.32 -2.09
CA THR A 169 0.42 -2.26 -1.46
C THR A 169 -0.57 -3.18 -2.16
N ILE A 170 -1.78 -3.36 -1.60
CA ILE A 170 -2.76 -4.33 -2.09
C ILE A 170 -3.07 -4.17 -3.57
N MET A 171 -3.17 -2.94 -4.10
CA MET A 171 -3.46 -2.70 -5.52
C MET A 171 -2.22 -2.73 -6.42
N ALA A 172 -1.06 -3.11 -5.89
CA ALA A 172 0.15 -3.34 -6.66
C ALA A 172 0.24 -4.80 -7.14
N TYR A 173 1.31 -5.13 -7.86
CA TYR A 173 1.59 -6.47 -8.39
C TYR A 173 2.82 -7.08 -7.69
N ALA A 174 2.81 -7.07 -6.36
CA ALA A 174 3.92 -7.58 -5.56
C ALA A 174 4.30 -9.02 -5.99
N GLY A 175 5.58 -9.25 -6.25
CA GLY A 175 6.10 -10.59 -6.55
C GLY A 175 5.92 -11.10 -7.99
N ILE A 176 5.16 -10.42 -8.85
CA ILE A 176 4.81 -10.94 -10.19
C ILE A 176 5.33 -10.11 -11.38
N CYS A 177 6.20 -9.12 -11.14
CA CYS A 177 6.81 -8.27 -12.18
C CYS A 177 8.31 -8.55 -12.41
N GLY A 178 8.76 -9.79 -12.16
CA GLY A 178 10.11 -10.26 -12.49
C GLY A 178 11.21 -9.48 -11.76
N SER A 179 12.16 -8.90 -12.51
CA SER A 179 13.28 -8.13 -11.93
C SER A 179 12.85 -6.85 -11.22
N ASP A 180 11.61 -6.41 -11.43
CA ASP A 180 11.07 -5.19 -10.82
C ASP A 180 10.33 -5.43 -9.50
N ASN A 181 10.33 -6.68 -9.01
CA ASN A 181 9.70 -7.06 -7.76
C ASN A 181 10.36 -6.37 -6.55
N LEU A 182 9.55 -5.62 -5.80
CA LEU A 182 9.99 -5.01 -4.54
C LEU A 182 9.99 -6.00 -3.36
N ALA A 183 9.10 -6.98 -3.40
CA ALA A 183 8.96 -8.07 -2.44
C ALA A 183 8.18 -9.22 -3.09
N SER A 184 8.07 -10.35 -2.39
CA SER A 184 7.33 -11.52 -2.88
C SER A 184 5.81 -11.43 -2.71
N ASN A 185 5.33 -10.68 -1.72
CA ASN A 185 3.91 -10.55 -1.39
C ASN A 185 3.61 -9.10 -0.97
N SER A 186 2.34 -8.74 -1.01
CA SER A 186 1.87 -7.40 -0.68
C SER A 186 1.88 -7.16 0.83
N ILE A 187 1.97 -5.89 1.22
CA ILE A 187 1.61 -5.45 2.56
C ILE A 187 0.09 -5.19 2.60
N ALA A 188 -0.56 -5.63 3.68
CA ALA A 188 -2.01 -5.68 3.79
C ALA A 188 -2.65 -4.32 4.13
N TYR A 189 -2.42 -3.31 3.30
CA TYR A 189 -3.09 -2.01 3.37
C TYR A 189 -3.18 -1.35 1.98
N PHE A 190 -4.03 -0.35 1.81
CA PHE A 190 -4.19 0.37 0.55
C PHE A 190 -3.27 1.60 0.46
N HIS A 191 -2.56 1.75 -0.66
CA HIS A 191 -1.91 3.03 -0.97
C HIS A 191 -2.94 4.17 -0.95
N THR A 192 -2.52 5.37 -0.57
CA THR A 192 -3.42 6.53 -0.44
C THR A 192 -4.27 6.78 -1.70
N LYS A 193 -3.70 6.56 -2.90
CA LYS A 193 -4.46 6.65 -4.15
C LYS A 193 -5.61 5.62 -4.26
N SER A 194 -5.39 4.39 -3.83
CA SER A 194 -6.43 3.35 -3.85
C SER A 194 -7.53 3.64 -2.84
N PHE A 195 -7.15 4.21 -1.68
CA PHE A 195 -8.10 4.71 -0.69
C PHE A 195 -9.03 5.76 -1.32
N ASP A 196 -8.48 6.79 -1.99
CA ASP A 196 -9.29 7.80 -2.68
C ASP A 196 -10.30 7.18 -3.66
N GLU A 197 -9.84 6.30 -4.54
CA GLU A 197 -10.68 5.70 -5.57
C GLU A 197 -11.82 4.86 -4.96
N ILE A 198 -11.49 4.02 -3.99
CA ILE A 198 -12.46 3.16 -3.31
C ILE A 198 -13.46 3.97 -2.50
N VAL A 199 -13.00 4.97 -1.73
CA VAL A 199 -13.86 5.79 -0.88
C VAL A 199 -14.77 6.67 -1.74
N ILE A 200 -14.26 7.32 -2.77
CA ILE A 200 -15.09 8.12 -3.70
C ILE A 200 -16.18 7.25 -4.32
N PHE A 201 -15.81 6.07 -4.83
CA PHE A 201 -16.75 5.15 -5.46
C PHE A 201 -17.82 4.62 -4.49
N SER A 202 -17.44 4.26 -3.27
CA SER A 202 -18.32 3.64 -2.28
C SER A 202 -19.19 4.64 -1.50
N THR A 203 -18.82 5.91 -1.43
CA THR A 203 -19.56 6.94 -0.67
C THR A 203 -20.32 7.93 -1.54
N THR A 204 -19.83 8.23 -2.74
CA THR A 204 -20.45 9.23 -3.64
C THR A 204 -20.72 8.69 -5.04
N GLY A 205 -20.08 7.59 -5.44
CA GLY A 205 -20.27 6.94 -6.72
C GLY A 205 -21.39 5.88 -6.71
N THR A 206 -21.43 5.08 -7.77
CA THR A 206 -22.47 4.04 -7.94
C THR A 206 -22.36 2.92 -6.90
N GLY A 207 -21.19 2.74 -6.28
CA GLY A 207 -20.99 1.79 -5.19
C GLY A 207 -21.79 2.12 -3.92
N ASN A 208 -22.37 3.32 -3.82
CA ASN A 208 -23.22 3.72 -2.70
C ASN A 208 -24.74 3.46 -2.95
N ASN A 209 -25.11 2.80 -4.03
CA ASN A 209 -26.54 2.64 -4.40
C ASN A 209 -27.27 1.48 -3.70
N CYS A 210 -26.53 0.57 -3.06
CA CYS A 210 -27.08 -0.65 -2.45
C CYS A 210 -26.64 -1.00 -1.02
N PRO A 211 -25.58 -0.41 -0.42
CA PRO A 211 -25.13 -0.86 0.89
C PRO A 211 -26.13 -0.51 1.99
N VAL A 212 -26.10 -1.30 3.06
CA VAL A 212 -26.71 -0.92 4.34
C VAL A 212 -25.73 -0.02 5.09
N ILE A 213 -26.00 1.29 5.11
CA ILE A 213 -25.18 2.25 5.82
C ILE A 213 -25.41 2.14 7.33
N THR A 214 -24.34 1.82 8.07
CA THR A 214 -24.37 1.66 9.52
C THR A 214 -23.40 2.65 10.16
N ALA A 215 -23.85 3.38 11.17
CA ALA A 215 -22.98 4.28 11.92
C ALA A 215 -21.97 3.47 12.75
N THR A 216 -20.68 3.79 12.61
CA THR A 216 -19.60 3.13 13.37
C THR A 216 -19.43 3.71 14.77
N GLY A 217 -19.90 4.95 14.98
CA GLY A 217 -19.65 5.71 16.22
C GLY A 217 -18.22 6.23 16.36
N ASN A 218 -17.37 5.99 15.36
CA ASN A 218 -15.98 6.42 15.32
C ASN A 218 -15.86 7.76 14.58
N THR A 219 -14.94 8.61 15.02
CA THR A 219 -14.58 9.86 14.33
C THR A 219 -13.18 9.70 13.75
N PRO A 220 -12.99 9.84 12.42
CA PRO A 220 -11.67 9.70 11.82
C PRO A 220 -10.63 10.64 12.43
N PRO A 221 -9.34 10.25 12.43
CA PRO A 221 -8.28 11.11 12.92
C PRO A 221 -8.16 12.39 12.11
N VAL A 222 -7.56 13.42 12.71
CA VAL A 222 -7.29 14.70 12.06
C VAL A 222 -5.79 14.93 12.00
N VAL A 223 -5.25 15.13 10.80
CA VAL A 223 -3.87 15.58 10.63
C VAL A 223 -3.76 17.05 11.01
N THR A 224 -2.97 17.34 12.05
CA THR A 224 -2.76 18.70 12.57
C THR A 224 -1.51 19.36 11.99
N SER A 225 -0.60 18.59 11.40
CA SER A 225 0.59 19.10 10.72
C SER A 225 1.09 18.13 9.66
N MET A 226 1.41 18.67 8.48
CA MET A 226 2.13 17.96 7.41
C MET A 226 3.65 18.18 7.50
N GLY A 227 4.15 18.96 8.46
CA GLY A 227 5.55 19.40 8.45
C GLY A 227 5.78 20.54 7.46
N ALA A 228 6.95 20.55 6.79
CA ALA A 228 7.36 21.64 5.91
C ALA A 228 7.97 21.14 4.60
N ASN A 229 7.90 21.98 3.58
CA ASN A 229 8.62 21.75 2.32
C ASN A 229 10.11 22.04 2.51
N TYR A 230 10.97 21.25 1.86
CA TYR A 230 12.42 21.41 1.96
C TYR A 230 13.10 21.41 0.60
N THR A 231 14.23 22.12 0.52
CA THR A 231 15.19 21.98 -0.56
C THR A 231 16.44 21.26 -0.03
N ILE A 232 16.84 20.17 -0.66
CA ILE A 232 17.97 19.34 -0.24
C ILE A 232 18.97 19.15 -1.39
N PRO A 233 20.25 18.87 -1.12
CA PRO A 233 21.18 18.42 -2.16
C PRO A 233 20.78 17.07 -2.74
N ILE A 234 21.23 16.78 -3.96
CA ILE A 234 21.19 15.41 -4.51
C ILE A 234 21.84 14.41 -3.56
N SER A 235 21.39 13.16 -3.62
CA SER A 235 21.94 12.03 -2.86
C SER A 235 21.96 12.22 -1.34
N THR A 236 21.07 13.05 -0.79
CA THR A 236 21.01 13.38 0.64
C THR A 236 19.77 12.76 1.29
N PRO A 237 19.93 11.95 2.36
CA PRO A 237 18.79 11.46 3.12
C PRO A 237 17.99 12.57 3.79
N PHE A 238 16.69 12.34 3.96
CA PHE A 238 15.79 13.30 4.61
C PHE A 238 14.76 12.59 5.50
N VAL A 239 14.13 13.35 6.39
CA VAL A 239 13.10 12.86 7.29
C VAL A 239 11.86 13.73 7.11
N LEU A 240 10.71 13.10 6.94
CA LEU A 240 9.41 13.76 7.02
C LEU A 240 8.80 13.49 8.39
N THR A 241 8.12 14.48 8.97
CA THR A 241 7.45 14.35 10.26
C THR A 241 6.12 15.10 10.22
N GLY A 242 5.04 14.39 10.52
CA GLY A 242 3.71 14.98 10.65
C GLY A 242 3.23 15.01 12.10
N ALA A 243 1.97 15.36 12.27
CA ALA A 243 1.26 15.21 13.53
C ALA A 243 -0.23 14.99 13.27
N ALA A 244 -0.90 14.24 14.15
CA ALA A 244 -2.34 14.03 14.09
C ALA A 244 -2.90 13.80 15.48
N THR A 245 -4.22 13.96 15.61
CA THR A 245 -4.99 13.71 16.82
C THR A 245 -6.21 12.87 16.50
N ASP A 246 -6.64 12.06 17.46
CA ASP A 246 -7.87 11.29 17.39
C ASP A 246 -8.88 11.80 18.44
N ALA A 247 -10.11 12.09 18.03
CA ALA A 247 -11.12 12.63 18.94
C ALA A 247 -11.60 11.59 19.96
N ASN A 248 -11.49 10.31 19.63
CA ASN A 248 -11.88 9.20 20.49
C ASN A 248 -10.72 8.68 21.36
N GLY A 249 -9.49 9.18 21.14
CA GLY A 249 -8.28 8.81 21.88
C GLY A 249 -7.64 7.50 21.42
N HIS A 250 -7.95 7.04 20.20
CA HIS A 250 -7.38 5.82 19.64
C HIS A 250 -5.88 5.95 19.32
N ALA A 251 -5.19 4.81 19.32
CA ALA A 251 -3.78 4.76 18.95
C ALA A 251 -3.61 4.91 17.42
N LEU A 252 -2.79 5.89 17.03
CA LEU A 252 -2.59 6.21 15.63
C LEU A 252 -1.38 5.51 15.02
N THR A 253 -1.52 5.12 13.76
CA THR A 253 -0.41 4.73 12.89
C THR A 253 -0.31 5.68 11.70
N TYR A 254 0.91 5.86 11.20
CA TYR A 254 1.28 6.83 10.19
C TYR A 254 2.03 6.13 9.06
N SER A 255 1.71 6.54 7.83
CA SER A 255 2.48 6.20 6.63
C SER A 255 2.79 7.46 5.83
N TRP A 256 4.07 7.65 5.51
CA TRP A 256 4.51 8.63 4.54
C TRP A 256 4.78 7.92 3.22
N GLU A 257 4.08 8.30 2.16
CA GLU A 257 4.18 7.69 0.83
C GLU A 257 4.58 8.75 -0.20
N GLN A 258 5.41 8.38 -1.18
CA GLN A 258 5.66 9.26 -2.31
C GLN A 258 4.40 9.33 -3.18
N PHE A 259 4.02 10.54 -3.58
CA PHE A 259 2.79 10.82 -4.30
C PHE A 259 3.08 11.54 -5.62
N ASP A 260 4.04 10.99 -6.37
CA ASP A 260 4.39 11.45 -7.73
C ASP A 260 3.99 10.40 -8.76
N LEU A 261 3.37 10.85 -9.86
CA LEU A 261 3.24 10.07 -11.08
C LEU A 261 4.43 10.32 -11.99
N GLY A 262 4.74 9.34 -12.84
CA GLY A 262 5.74 9.52 -13.88
C GLY A 262 5.60 8.53 -15.02
N THR A 263 6.64 8.47 -15.84
CA THR A 263 6.75 7.44 -16.89
C THR A 263 6.90 6.07 -16.25
N ALA A 264 6.44 5.03 -16.95
CA ALA A 264 6.69 3.65 -16.55
C ALA A 264 8.20 3.41 -16.40
N GLY A 265 8.60 2.58 -15.43
CA GLY A 265 10.00 2.34 -15.16
C GLY A 265 10.24 1.25 -14.12
N ALA A 266 11.46 0.72 -14.14
CA ALA A 266 11.94 -0.21 -13.13
C ALA A 266 11.97 0.46 -11.75
N TRP A 267 12.08 -0.35 -10.70
CA TRP A 267 12.18 0.12 -9.32
C TRP A 267 13.35 1.10 -9.09
N ASN A 268 14.39 1.04 -9.94
CA ASN A 268 15.58 1.86 -9.86
C ASN A 268 15.68 3.01 -10.87
N ALA A 269 14.58 3.31 -11.57
CA ALA A 269 14.54 4.42 -12.51
C ALA A 269 14.56 5.77 -11.77
N ASN A 270 15.73 6.40 -11.69
CA ASN A 270 15.89 7.73 -11.10
C ASN A 270 15.82 8.86 -12.15
N LEU A 271 14.83 8.78 -13.05
CA LEU A 271 14.65 9.74 -14.14
C LEU A 271 13.23 10.33 -14.10
N GLY A 272 13.13 11.61 -14.47
CA GLY A 272 11.86 12.32 -14.51
C GLY A 272 11.18 12.39 -13.14
N SER A 273 9.86 12.21 -13.13
CA SER A 273 9.01 12.27 -11.94
C SER A 273 8.57 10.90 -11.42
N ALA A 274 9.09 9.79 -11.98
CA ALA A 274 8.68 8.44 -11.56
C ALA A 274 8.91 8.22 -10.06
N PRO A 275 8.02 7.49 -9.36
CA PRO A 275 8.21 7.19 -7.95
C PRO A 275 9.49 6.38 -7.73
N ILE A 276 10.23 6.69 -6.66
CA ILE A 276 11.52 6.07 -6.29
C ILE A 276 11.59 5.63 -4.82
N PHE A 277 10.54 5.89 -4.04
CA PHE A 277 10.39 5.44 -2.66
C PHE A 277 9.16 4.56 -2.52
N ARG A 278 9.37 3.33 -2.04
CA ARG A 278 8.31 2.36 -1.82
C ARG A 278 7.56 2.66 -0.53
N PRO A 279 6.32 2.19 -0.41
CA PRO A 279 5.64 2.17 0.87
C PRO A 279 6.21 1.12 1.84
N PHE A 280 5.95 1.34 3.12
CA PHE A 280 6.17 0.40 4.21
C PHE A 280 4.93 0.39 5.10
N THR A 281 4.75 -0.70 5.86
CA THR A 281 3.65 -0.83 6.81
C THR A 281 3.58 0.39 7.75
N PRO A 282 2.38 0.96 7.98
CA PRO A 282 2.20 2.07 8.90
C PRO A 282 2.80 1.79 10.27
N THR A 283 3.37 2.81 10.91
CA THR A 283 4.01 2.69 12.23
C THR A 283 3.44 3.71 13.21
N THR A 284 3.67 3.55 14.51
CA THR A 284 3.27 4.55 15.51
C THR A 284 4.12 5.83 15.47
N SER A 285 5.23 5.82 14.71
CA SER A 285 6.07 7.00 14.52
C SER A 285 5.44 7.93 13.48
N PRO A 286 5.22 9.23 13.79
CA PRO A 286 4.77 10.20 12.79
C PRO A 286 5.89 10.61 11.82
N SER A 287 7.11 10.11 12.05
CA SER A 287 8.29 10.39 11.26
C SER A 287 8.73 9.20 10.42
N ARG A 288 9.15 9.45 9.18
CA ARG A 288 9.81 8.48 8.29
C ARG A 288 11.09 9.06 7.71
N THR A 289 12.17 8.29 7.79
CA THR A 289 13.45 8.57 7.11
C THR A 289 13.44 7.96 5.71
N PHE A 290 13.99 8.68 4.74
CA PHE A 290 14.13 8.27 3.35
C PHE A 290 15.59 8.32 2.91
N PRO A 291 16.19 7.17 2.52
CA PRO A 291 15.75 5.79 2.78
C PRO A 291 15.59 5.45 4.26
N LYS A 292 15.14 4.23 4.57
CA LYS A 292 15.12 3.71 5.94
C LYS A 292 16.44 3.99 6.66
N LEU A 293 16.35 4.43 7.91
CA LEU A 293 17.52 4.75 8.72
C LEU A 293 18.50 3.56 8.86
N SER A 294 17.98 2.34 8.97
CA SER A 294 18.78 1.11 8.98
C SER A 294 19.62 0.92 7.72
N ASP A 295 19.11 1.34 6.56
CA ASP A 295 19.82 1.22 5.28
C ASP A 295 20.95 2.25 5.20
N ILE A 296 20.70 3.46 5.70
CA ILE A 296 21.70 4.54 5.77
C ILE A 296 22.86 4.12 6.69
N ILE A 297 22.56 3.59 7.87
CA ILE A 297 23.58 3.17 8.86
C ILE A 297 24.42 2.01 8.35
N ASN A 298 23.78 1.03 7.71
CA ASN A 298 24.45 -0.18 7.21
C ASN A 298 25.03 0.00 5.80
N ASN A 299 24.86 1.17 5.18
CA ASN A 299 25.24 1.44 3.79
C ASN A 299 24.67 0.40 2.80
N THR A 300 23.40 0.05 3.00
CA THR A 300 22.64 -0.86 2.14
C THR A 300 21.54 -0.10 1.42
N VAL A 301 20.92 -0.73 0.40
CA VAL A 301 19.79 -0.16 -0.33
C VAL A 301 18.69 -1.19 -0.39
N THR A 302 17.54 -0.90 0.23
CA THR A 302 16.32 -1.66 -0.01
C THR A 302 15.82 -1.38 -1.43
N VAL A 303 15.43 -2.44 -2.16
CA VAL A 303 14.81 -2.33 -3.49
C VAL A 303 13.59 -1.41 -3.40
N GLY A 304 13.56 -0.36 -4.24
CA GLY A 304 12.52 0.67 -4.26
C GLY A 304 12.71 1.80 -3.24
N GLU A 305 13.88 1.94 -2.59
CA GLU A 305 14.24 3.10 -1.77
C GLU A 305 15.51 3.76 -2.31
N ILE A 306 15.37 4.66 -3.28
CA ILE A 306 16.55 5.28 -3.92
C ILE A 306 16.66 6.75 -3.59
N LEU A 307 17.86 7.16 -3.17
CA LEU A 307 18.19 8.56 -3.04
C LEU A 307 18.17 9.28 -4.40
N PRO A 308 17.49 10.43 -4.52
CA PRO A 308 17.43 11.18 -5.77
C PRO A 308 18.82 11.73 -6.12
N ASN A 309 19.46 11.21 -7.16
CA ASN A 309 20.81 11.63 -7.59
C ASN A 309 20.79 12.67 -8.73
N VAL A 310 19.59 13.08 -9.14
CA VAL A 310 19.34 14.13 -10.13
C VAL A 310 18.44 15.20 -9.51
N ALA A 311 18.47 16.41 -10.06
CA ALA A 311 17.57 17.47 -9.64
C ALA A 311 16.12 17.10 -9.99
N ARG A 312 15.23 17.18 -9.01
CA ARG A 312 13.80 16.86 -9.14
C ARG A 312 13.01 17.40 -7.95
N THR A 313 11.72 17.57 -8.12
CA THR A 313 10.80 17.77 -6.99
C THR A 313 10.04 16.47 -6.77
N MET A 314 9.91 16.06 -5.52
CA MET A 314 9.12 14.91 -5.09
C MET A 314 8.03 15.38 -4.14
N HIS A 315 6.86 14.76 -4.23
CA HIS A 315 5.72 15.04 -3.36
C HIS A 315 5.46 13.85 -2.45
N PHE A 316 5.15 14.12 -1.19
CA PHE A 316 4.86 13.08 -0.20
C PHE A 316 3.54 13.35 0.49
N GLN A 317 2.78 12.28 0.68
CA GLN A 317 1.50 12.27 1.33
C GLN A 317 1.62 11.59 2.70
N LEU A 318 1.00 12.19 3.72
CA LEU A 318 0.83 11.57 5.03
C LEU A 318 -0.57 10.99 5.13
N THR A 319 -0.63 9.73 5.54
CA THR A 319 -1.89 9.03 5.82
C THR A 319 -1.85 8.49 7.24
N VAL A 320 -2.93 8.75 7.98
CA VAL A 320 -3.06 8.43 9.40
C VAL A 320 -4.28 7.55 9.62
N ARG A 321 -4.12 6.50 10.44
CA ARG A 321 -5.13 5.49 10.71
C ARG A 321 -5.35 5.37 12.21
N ASP A 322 -6.59 5.24 12.63
CA ASP A 322 -6.94 4.94 14.03
C ASP A 322 -6.94 3.44 14.37
N ASN A 323 -6.84 2.58 13.35
CA ASN A 323 -6.75 1.12 13.46
C ASN A 323 -7.97 0.46 14.15
N ILE A 324 -9.15 1.08 14.05
CA ILE A 324 -10.36 0.52 14.66
C ILE A 324 -10.99 -0.55 13.79
N ALA A 325 -11.15 -1.75 14.35
CA ALA A 325 -11.85 -2.85 13.71
C ALA A 325 -13.35 -2.55 13.57
N GLY A 326 -13.95 -2.93 12.43
CA GLY A 326 -15.38 -2.75 12.18
C GLY A 326 -15.82 -1.33 11.80
N GLY A 327 -14.90 -0.40 11.56
CA GLY A 327 -15.23 0.99 11.20
C GLY A 327 -14.08 1.97 11.38
N GLY A 328 -12.90 1.60 10.88
CA GLY A 328 -11.67 2.38 11.01
C GLY A 328 -11.74 3.70 10.26
N GLY A 329 -11.13 4.71 10.87
CA GLY A 329 -10.93 6.03 10.30
C GLY A 329 -9.54 6.15 9.70
N VAL A 330 -9.51 6.57 8.44
CA VAL A 330 -8.29 6.92 7.73
C VAL A 330 -8.41 8.36 7.26
N MET A 331 -7.34 9.13 7.43
CA MET A 331 -7.27 10.53 7.02
C MET A 331 -5.95 10.80 6.33
N HIS A 332 -6.02 11.47 5.18
CA HIS A 332 -4.90 12.16 4.57
C HIS A 332 -5.38 13.54 4.08
N PRO A 333 -4.61 14.63 4.26
CA PRO A 333 -4.98 15.93 3.69
C PRO A 333 -4.84 15.93 2.16
N ASP A 334 -5.57 16.81 1.48
CA ASP A 334 -5.41 17.00 0.02
C ASP A 334 -4.04 17.59 -0.37
N SER A 335 -3.34 18.21 0.59
CA SER A 335 -2.02 18.80 0.40
C SER A 335 -0.90 17.76 0.56
N THR A 336 0.15 17.90 -0.24
CA THR A 336 1.40 17.13 -0.12
C THR A 336 2.54 17.98 0.48
N VAL A 337 3.58 17.31 0.96
CA VAL A 337 4.88 17.92 1.28
C VAL A 337 5.81 17.80 0.08
N SER A 338 6.43 18.90 -0.32
CA SER A 338 7.42 18.94 -1.41
C SER A 338 8.85 18.85 -0.90
N ILE A 339 9.62 17.94 -1.50
CA ILE A 339 11.09 17.87 -1.37
C ILE A 339 11.71 18.22 -2.71
N THR A 340 12.29 19.42 -2.79
CA THR A 340 13.03 19.89 -3.97
C THR A 340 14.49 19.49 -3.86
N VAL A 341 14.94 18.63 -4.76
CA VAL A 341 16.31 18.15 -4.85
C VAL A 341 17.09 19.08 -5.78
N ALA A 342 18.05 19.80 -5.22
CA ALA A 342 18.93 20.70 -5.95
C ALA A 342 20.25 19.99 -6.30
N ASN A 343 20.70 20.13 -7.55
CA ASN A 343 22.01 19.66 -7.94
C ASN A 343 23.09 20.64 -7.47
N THR A 344 23.64 20.39 -6.29
CA THR A 344 24.76 21.15 -5.70
C THR A 344 26.11 20.47 -5.92
N GLY A 345 26.16 19.42 -6.76
CA GLY A 345 27.38 18.65 -7.07
C GLY A 345 27.66 17.45 -6.15
N GLY A 346 26.90 17.24 -5.07
CA GLY A 346 27.06 16.05 -4.23
C GLY A 346 26.06 15.97 -3.06
N ALA A 347 26.26 14.97 -2.19
CA ALA A 347 25.47 14.79 -0.98
C ALA A 347 25.96 15.66 0.18
N PHE A 348 25.05 16.15 1.02
CA PHE A 348 25.40 16.56 2.38
C PHE A 348 25.62 15.29 3.22
N ALA A 349 26.86 15.02 3.61
CA ALA A 349 27.26 13.75 4.22
C ALA A 349 28.42 13.91 5.20
N VAL A 350 28.42 13.13 6.28
CA VAL A 350 29.56 13.01 7.19
C VAL A 350 30.70 12.32 6.43
N THR A 351 31.88 12.94 6.42
CA THR A 351 33.09 12.43 5.78
C THR A 351 34.07 11.81 6.79
N ALA A 352 34.02 12.21 8.06
CA ALA A 352 34.73 11.54 9.15
C ALA A 352 34.01 11.76 10.50
N PRO A 353 33.87 10.73 11.35
CA PRO A 353 34.06 9.32 11.00
C PRO A 353 32.94 8.85 10.06
N ASN A 354 33.31 8.06 9.05
CA ASN A 354 32.36 7.44 8.12
C ASN A 354 32.52 5.90 8.08
N THR A 355 33.27 5.36 9.04
CA THR A 355 33.50 3.94 9.28
C THR A 355 33.50 3.69 10.79
N ALA A 356 33.48 2.42 11.20
CA ALA A 356 33.57 2.07 12.61
C ALA A 356 34.90 2.58 13.21
N VAL A 357 34.80 3.42 14.24
CA VAL A 357 35.94 3.98 14.97
C VAL A 357 35.76 3.76 16.47
N THR A 358 36.87 3.60 17.19
CA THR A 358 36.88 3.57 18.65
C THR A 358 37.47 4.88 19.16
N TRP A 359 36.72 5.58 20.01
CA TRP A 359 37.16 6.83 20.62
C TRP A 359 37.28 6.67 22.13
N ALA A 360 38.34 7.24 22.70
CA ALA A 360 38.48 7.30 24.14
C ALA A 360 37.42 8.24 24.74
N GLY A 361 36.69 7.81 25.76
CA GLY A 361 35.74 8.67 26.47
C GLY A 361 36.42 9.92 27.03
N GLY A 362 35.75 11.07 26.93
CA GLY A 362 36.29 12.37 27.38
C GLY A 362 37.36 12.99 26.46
N SER A 363 37.66 12.38 25.32
CA SER A 363 38.57 12.97 24.32
C SER A 363 37.83 13.85 23.31
N THR A 364 38.53 14.86 22.78
CA THR A 364 38.05 15.69 21.67
C THR A 364 38.24 14.95 20.36
N GLN A 365 37.19 14.92 19.53
CA GLN A 365 37.20 14.27 18.23
C GLN A 365 36.77 15.27 17.15
N THR A 366 37.40 15.19 15.99
CA THR A 366 37.03 16.00 14.83
C THR A 366 36.00 15.25 14.01
N VAL A 367 34.83 15.88 13.81
CA VAL A 367 33.82 15.40 12.86
C VAL A 367 33.86 16.31 11.64
N THR A 368 33.96 15.74 10.44
CA THR A 368 33.93 16.49 9.18
C THR A 368 32.75 16.05 8.33
N TRP A 369 32.21 16.96 7.53
CA TRP A 369 31.12 16.70 6.60
C TRP A 369 31.29 17.51 5.32
N ASN A 370 30.71 17.01 4.23
CA ASN A 370 30.53 17.78 3.01
C ASN A 370 29.35 18.74 3.17
N VAL A 371 29.59 20.05 3.07
CA VAL A 371 28.55 21.09 3.13
C VAL A 371 27.60 21.02 1.93
N SER A 372 28.08 20.56 0.78
CA SER A 372 27.31 20.39 -0.46
C SER A 372 26.42 21.58 -0.85
N GLY A 373 26.97 22.80 -0.79
CA GLY A 373 26.28 24.03 -1.17
C GLY A 373 25.11 24.42 -0.28
N THR A 374 24.86 23.71 0.83
CA THR A 374 23.67 23.90 1.66
C THR A 374 23.60 25.25 2.37
N SER A 375 24.71 25.98 2.52
CA SER A 375 24.75 27.32 3.12
C SER A 375 24.28 28.42 2.16
N GLY A 376 24.27 28.18 0.86
CA GLY A 376 23.82 29.13 -0.16
C GLY A 376 22.41 28.85 -0.69
N ALA A 377 21.89 29.77 -1.50
CA ALA A 377 20.65 29.56 -2.23
C ALA A 377 20.78 28.36 -3.19
N PRO A 378 19.74 27.53 -3.36
CA PRO A 378 18.37 27.67 -2.84
C PRO A 378 18.12 27.05 -1.44
N ILE A 379 19.13 26.46 -0.78
CA ILE A 379 18.96 25.67 0.46
C ILE A 379 19.05 26.53 1.73
N ASN A 380 19.92 27.55 1.74
CA ASN A 380 20.02 28.60 2.78
C ASN A 380 20.09 28.10 4.24
N THR A 381 20.73 26.96 4.47
CA THR A 381 20.88 26.36 5.80
C THR A 381 22.29 26.65 6.33
N ALA A 382 22.42 27.63 7.23
CA ALA A 382 23.71 28.11 7.73
C ALA A 382 24.38 27.18 8.75
N ASN A 383 23.59 26.46 9.55
CA ASN A 383 24.08 25.70 10.70
C ASN A 383 23.76 24.20 10.59
N VAL A 384 24.49 23.39 11.34
CA VAL A 384 24.23 21.95 11.55
C VAL A 384 24.03 21.66 13.02
N LYS A 385 23.14 20.70 13.31
CA LYS A 385 23.03 20.03 14.60
C LYS A 385 23.72 18.67 14.49
N ILE A 386 24.55 18.33 15.46
CA ILE A 386 25.25 17.05 15.53
C ILE A 386 24.74 16.30 16.75
N SER A 387 24.19 15.11 16.51
CA SER A 387 23.72 14.20 17.56
C SER A 387 24.46 12.87 17.46
N LEU A 388 24.73 12.26 18.59
CA LEU A 388 25.40 10.97 18.72
C LEU A 388 24.36 9.88 19.00
N SER A 389 24.54 8.75 18.31
CA SER A 389 23.91 7.49 18.68
C SER A 389 24.95 6.59 19.35
N THR A 390 24.53 5.90 20.42
CA THR A 390 25.34 4.89 21.13
C THR A 390 24.70 3.50 21.11
N ASP A 391 23.62 3.32 20.35
CA ASP A 391 22.79 2.11 20.30
C ASP A 391 22.71 1.51 18.89
N GLY A 392 23.73 1.74 18.07
CA GLY A 392 23.78 1.25 16.69
C GLY A 392 22.94 2.06 15.71
N GLY A 393 22.64 3.32 16.02
CA GLY A 393 21.86 4.24 15.19
C GLY A 393 20.35 4.11 15.33
N ASN A 394 19.87 3.41 16.37
CA ASN A 394 18.44 3.30 16.66
C ASN A 394 17.90 4.62 17.24
N THR A 395 18.66 5.29 18.11
CA THR A 395 18.32 6.59 18.69
C THR A 395 19.50 7.54 18.69
N PHE A 396 19.20 8.84 18.61
CA PHE A 396 20.18 9.94 18.62
C PHE A 396 19.89 10.90 19.79
N SER A 397 19.83 10.36 21.00
CA SER A 397 19.40 11.08 22.21
C SER A 397 20.43 12.10 22.74
N THR A 398 21.71 11.96 22.36
CA THR A 398 22.78 12.84 22.84
C THR A 398 23.09 13.91 21.80
N VAL A 399 22.78 15.18 22.11
CA VAL A 399 23.18 16.31 21.26
C VAL A 399 24.60 16.73 21.61
N ILE A 400 25.54 16.55 20.67
CA ILE A 400 26.94 16.95 20.84
C ILE A 400 27.09 18.44 20.57
N LEU A 401 26.49 18.92 19.48
CA LEU A 401 26.43 20.34 19.13
C LEU A 401 25.01 20.67 18.68
N ALA A 402 24.34 21.57 19.40
CA ALA A 402 22.98 21.99 19.09
C ALA A 402 22.90 22.86 17.82
N SER A 403 23.97 23.62 17.55
CA SER A 403 24.12 24.44 16.36
C SER A 403 25.60 24.82 16.19
N THR A 404 26.19 24.50 15.04
CA THR A 404 27.50 25.02 14.62
C THR A 404 27.43 25.47 13.17
N ALA A 405 28.18 26.52 12.82
CA ALA A 405 28.29 26.98 11.44
C ALA A 405 28.95 25.89 10.57
N LYS A 406 28.55 25.85 9.30
CA LYS A 406 29.06 24.92 8.28
C LYS A 406 30.41 25.31 7.72
#